data_AF-A0ABD2E0T9-F1
#
_entry.id   AF-A0ABD2E0T9-F1
#
_cell.length_a   1.000
_cell.length_b   1.000
_cell.length_c   1.000
_cell.angle_alpha   90.00
_cell.angle_beta   90.00
_cell.angle_gamma   90.00
#
_symmetry.space_group_name_H-M   'P 1'
#
loop_
_entity.id
_entity.type
_entity.pdbx_description
1 polymer ?
#
loop_
_entity_poly.entity_id
_entity_poly.type
_entity_poly.pdbx_seq_one_letter_code
_entity_poly.pdbx_strand_id
1 'polypeptide(L)'
;VMRKPRAAVGSGHRKQAASQEGREKHTLGSSQAKPSAPDGTIPECPEVSAGLARQPEEVVLQASISPYHLFRDTAEVTAFRGNLLSWYDREKRDLPWRRQAEDEVDLDKRAYAVWVSEVMLQQTQVATVINYYTRWMQKWPTLQDLASASLEEVNQLWAGLGYYSRGRRLQEGARKVVEELGGHMPRTAETLQQLLPGVGRYTAGAIASIAFGQATGVVDGNVVRVLCRVRAIGADPSSTVVSQQLWSLAQQLVDPARPGDFNQAAMELGATVCTPQRPHCSQCPVQNLCRARQRVEQEQLSASQSLLGSPDIEKCAPNTGQCQLCPPPTQPWDQTLGVANFPRKASRRPPREVCSATCVLEQPRALGGARILLVQRPKSGLLAGLWEFPSVTLEPSEKHQYKALMQELQSWAGPLPAAGLQHLGEVVHIFSHIKLTYQVYSLALEGQTPVTTTPPGARWLTREEFHTAAVSTAMKK
;
A
#
# COMPACT_ATOMS: atom_id res chain seq x y z
N VAL A 1 -58.73 48.25 13.85
CA VAL A 1 -58.22 48.03 12.47
C VAL A 1 -57.00 48.92 12.27
N MET A 2 -55.94 48.44 11.61
CA MET A 2 -54.59 49.03 11.67
C MET A 2 -54.38 50.28 10.79
N ARG A 3 -53.38 51.11 11.14
CA ARG A 3 -52.84 52.22 10.34
C ARG A 3 -51.35 51.99 9.99
N LYS A 4 -50.94 52.51 8.83
CA LYS A 4 -49.54 52.74 8.36
C LYS A 4 -48.97 54.03 9.05
N PRO A 5 -47.73 54.55 8.81
CA PRO A 5 -46.72 54.20 7.78
C PRO A 5 -45.20 54.29 8.12
N ARG A 6 -44.38 53.90 7.12
CA ARG A 6 -43.00 54.31 6.72
C ARG A 6 -42.08 55.20 7.61
N ALA A 7 -40.94 54.61 8.01
CA ALA A 7 -39.54 54.88 7.59
C ALA A 7 -38.88 56.30 7.56
N ALA A 8 -37.75 56.42 8.28
CA ALA A 8 -36.49 57.18 7.97
C ALA A 8 -35.36 56.58 8.86
N VAL A 9 -34.15 56.23 8.39
CA VAL A 9 -32.94 57.05 8.10
C VAL A 9 -32.44 57.91 9.29
N GLY A 10 -31.22 57.64 9.77
CA GLY A 10 -30.51 58.44 10.79
C GLY A 10 -29.14 57.84 11.17
N SER A 11 -28.13 58.67 11.47
CA SER A 11 -26.72 58.23 11.61
C SER A 11 -25.98 58.84 12.82
N GLY A 12 -25.03 58.09 13.39
CA GLY A 12 -24.00 58.58 14.33
C GLY A 12 -24.26 58.26 15.82
N HIS A 13 -23.34 58.53 16.77
CA HIS A 13 -21.87 58.63 16.70
C HIS A 13 -21.27 58.71 18.13
N ARG A 14 -20.45 57.71 18.55
CA ARG A 14 -19.31 57.85 19.50
C ARG A 14 -19.55 58.17 21.01
N LYS A 15 -18.53 57.85 21.82
CA LYS A 15 -18.24 58.23 23.25
C LYS A 15 -19.05 57.54 24.38
N GLN A 16 -18.57 57.44 25.64
CA GLN A 16 -17.22 57.22 26.23
C GLN A 16 -17.35 56.99 27.77
N ALA A 17 -16.25 56.64 28.48
CA ALA A 17 -16.12 56.39 29.93
C ALA A 17 -16.78 55.07 30.44
N ALA A 18 -16.25 54.27 31.38
CA ALA A 18 -15.42 54.47 32.60
C ALA A 18 -16.21 55.10 33.77
N SER A 19 -16.02 54.74 35.06
CA SER A 19 -14.99 53.92 35.76
C SER A 19 -15.70 52.88 36.73
N GLN A 20 -15.23 52.33 37.86
CA GLN A 20 -14.01 52.51 38.69
C GLN A 20 -13.71 51.34 39.69
N GLU A 21 -12.43 50.98 39.84
CA GLU A 21 -11.64 50.51 41.02
C GLU A 21 -12.03 49.33 41.97
N GLY A 22 -10.97 48.73 42.57
CA GLY A 22 -11.00 47.70 43.62
C GLY A 22 -9.92 46.59 43.45
N ARG A 23 -8.61 46.91 43.39
CA ARG A 23 -7.61 46.87 44.51
C ARG A 23 -7.59 45.55 45.32
N GLU A 24 -6.47 44.92 45.71
CA GLU A 24 -5.00 45.10 45.53
C GLU A 24 -4.34 43.80 46.12
N LYS A 25 -3.17 43.22 45.78
CA LYS A 25 -1.75 43.70 45.81
C LYS A 25 -0.78 42.70 45.13
N HIS A 26 0.35 43.23 44.62
CA HIS A 26 1.78 42.78 44.61
C HIS A 26 2.16 41.26 44.76
N THR A 27 3.28 40.77 44.19
CA THR A 27 4.60 41.42 44.06
C THR A 27 5.44 40.96 42.84
N LEU A 28 6.43 41.79 42.49
CA LEU A 28 7.51 41.71 41.48
C LEU A 28 8.20 40.33 41.31
N GLY A 29 8.89 40.00 40.21
CA GLY A 29 9.28 40.72 38.97
C GLY A 29 10.08 39.76 38.05
N SER A 30 10.85 40.09 37.00
CA SER A 30 11.10 41.29 36.15
C SER A 30 12.32 40.93 35.25
N SER A 31 12.55 41.36 34.01
CA SER A 31 11.88 42.25 33.02
C SER A 31 12.43 41.91 31.60
N GLN A 32 11.65 41.94 30.51
CA GLN A 32 11.60 42.97 29.45
C GLN A 32 12.93 43.64 28.98
N ALA A 33 13.13 44.11 27.73
CA ALA A 33 12.58 43.78 26.37
C ALA A 33 13.16 44.74 25.27
N LYS A 34 13.30 44.26 24.01
CA LYS A 34 13.21 45.04 22.72
C LYS A 34 14.32 46.14 22.45
N PRO A 35 14.32 46.91 21.31
CA PRO A 35 14.35 46.45 19.90
C PRO A 35 15.24 47.28 18.89
N SER A 36 15.46 46.70 17.68
CA SER A 36 15.53 47.33 16.32
C SER A 36 16.54 48.44 15.89
N ALA A 37 17.45 48.08 14.95
CA ALA A 37 17.90 48.78 13.69
C ALA A 37 18.56 50.21 13.75
N PRO A 38 19.22 50.76 12.68
CA PRO A 38 19.53 50.24 11.32
C PRO A 38 21.01 50.44 10.83
N ASP A 39 21.29 50.08 9.56
CA ASP A 39 22.31 50.56 8.56
C ASP A 39 23.81 50.88 8.90
N GLY A 40 24.74 50.60 7.96
CA GLY A 40 26.08 51.26 7.89
C GLY A 40 27.37 50.46 7.55
N THR A 41 27.61 50.13 6.28
CA THR A 41 28.89 50.24 5.49
C THR A 41 30.30 49.84 6.06
N ILE A 42 30.87 48.75 5.51
CA ILE A 42 32.29 48.47 5.06
C ILE A 42 33.50 48.72 6.02
N PRO A 43 34.37 47.70 6.24
CA PRO A 43 35.75 47.72 5.68
C PRO A 43 36.13 46.50 4.79
N GLU A 44 37.10 46.69 3.89
CA GLU A 44 37.76 45.66 3.05
C GLU A 44 38.89 44.93 3.84
N CYS A 45 39.37 43.72 3.51
CA CYS A 45 40.29 43.34 2.41
C CYS A 45 40.78 41.88 2.66
N PRO A 46 41.55 41.20 1.77
CA PRO A 46 41.81 41.43 0.34
C PRO A 46 41.51 40.18 -0.55
N GLU A 47 41.69 40.30 -1.87
CA GLU A 47 41.59 39.17 -2.82
C GLU A 47 42.90 38.37 -2.98
N VAL A 48 42.77 37.05 -3.23
CA VAL A 48 43.75 36.26 -4.03
C VAL A 48 42.97 35.29 -4.93
N SER A 49 43.38 35.16 -6.19
CA SER A 49 42.62 34.47 -7.24
C SER A 49 43.03 33.01 -7.49
N ALA A 50 42.10 32.29 -8.13
CA ALA A 50 42.27 31.09 -8.97
C ALA A 50 42.51 29.71 -8.32
N GLY A 51 41.79 28.73 -8.88
CA GLY A 51 42.35 27.39 -9.15
C GLY A 51 42.14 26.29 -8.12
N LEU A 52 40.92 25.71 -8.06
CA LEU A 52 40.68 24.26 -8.25
C LEU A 52 39.21 23.90 -7.99
N ALA A 53 38.51 23.38 -8.99
CA ALA A 53 37.15 22.88 -8.83
C ALA A 53 37.17 21.54 -8.07
N ARG A 54 36.70 21.54 -6.81
CA ARG A 54 36.39 20.30 -6.10
C ARG A 54 35.11 19.71 -6.70
N GLN A 55 35.27 18.72 -7.58
CA GLN A 55 34.18 17.80 -7.89
C GLN A 55 33.77 17.08 -6.59
N PRO A 56 32.49 16.69 -6.41
CA PRO A 56 32.12 15.72 -5.40
C PRO A 56 32.87 14.42 -5.71
N GLU A 57 33.61 13.88 -4.74
CA GLU A 57 34.27 12.59 -4.91
C GLU A 57 33.21 11.50 -5.05
N GLU A 58 33.04 11.01 -6.27
CA GLU A 58 32.25 9.82 -6.57
C GLU A 58 32.99 8.60 -5.99
N VAL A 59 32.77 8.33 -4.70
CA VAL A 59 33.30 7.15 -3.99
C VAL A 59 32.51 5.92 -4.44
N VAL A 60 32.74 5.55 -5.70
CA VAL A 60 32.12 4.42 -6.39
C VAL A 60 32.76 3.13 -5.86
N LEU A 61 32.22 2.66 -4.73
CA LEU A 61 32.37 1.28 -4.28
C LEU A 61 31.56 0.36 -5.21
N GLN A 62 32.01 0.24 -6.47
CA GLN A 62 31.54 -0.76 -7.43
C GLN A 62 31.93 -2.15 -6.91
N ALA A 63 31.02 -2.74 -6.13
CA ALA A 63 31.07 -4.16 -5.81
C ALA A 63 31.12 -4.99 -7.11
N SER A 64 31.80 -6.13 -7.07
CA SER A 64 32.07 -7.00 -8.23
C SER A 64 30.81 -7.77 -8.69
N ILE A 65 29.84 -7.02 -9.22
CA ILE A 65 28.69 -7.53 -9.96
C ILE A 65 29.22 -8.22 -11.22
N SER A 66 29.12 -9.55 -11.26
CA SER A 66 29.66 -10.34 -12.37
C SER A 66 28.94 -10.04 -13.71
N PRO A 67 29.70 -10.00 -14.83
CA PRO A 67 29.22 -10.10 -16.21
C PRO A 67 27.87 -10.81 -16.42
N TYR A 68 27.83 -12.05 -15.91
CA TYR A 68 26.72 -13.01 -15.93
C TYR A 68 25.39 -12.45 -15.36
N HIS A 69 25.48 -11.46 -14.46
CA HIS A 69 24.38 -10.67 -13.89
C HIS A 69 23.51 -9.90 -14.90
N LEU A 70 24.07 -9.56 -16.07
CA LEU A 70 23.60 -8.43 -16.87
C LEU A 70 23.08 -8.83 -18.25
N PHE A 71 22.34 -7.91 -18.90
CA PHE A 71 22.22 -7.88 -20.36
C PHE A 71 23.34 -6.99 -20.88
N ARG A 72 24.18 -7.54 -21.77
CA ARG A 72 25.41 -6.86 -22.26
C ARG A 72 25.30 -6.44 -23.71
N ASP A 73 24.47 -7.13 -24.49
CA ASP A 73 24.25 -6.89 -25.91
C ASP A 73 22.86 -6.26 -26.14
N THR A 74 22.82 -5.28 -27.05
CA THR A 74 21.56 -4.64 -27.47
C THR A 74 20.71 -5.60 -28.29
N ALA A 75 21.30 -6.56 -29.01
CA ALA A 75 20.55 -7.62 -29.69
C ALA A 75 19.87 -8.56 -28.68
N GLU A 76 20.51 -8.89 -27.55
CA GLU A 76 19.90 -9.67 -26.47
C GLU A 76 18.68 -8.95 -25.86
N VAL A 77 18.81 -7.65 -25.58
CA VAL A 77 17.70 -6.81 -25.09
C VAL A 77 16.56 -6.72 -26.11
N THR A 78 16.89 -6.57 -27.39
CA THR A 78 15.90 -6.46 -28.48
C THR A 78 15.15 -7.78 -28.70
N ALA A 79 15.86 -8.92 -28.68
CA ALA A 79 15.25 -10.25 -28.72
C ALA A 79 14.36 -10.51 -27.49
N PHE A 80 14.79 -10.08 -26.30
CA PHE A 80 13.97 -10.20 -25.09
C PHE A 80 12.66 -9.42 -25.19
N ARG A 81 12.71 -8.15 -25.64
CA ARG A 81 11.53 -7.30 -25.88
C ARG A 81 10.59 -7.92 -26.92
N GLY A 82 11.11 -8.27 -28.10
CA GLY A 82 10.32 -8.82 -29.20
C GLY A 82 9.61 -10.13 -28.83
N ASN A 83 10.33 -11.08 -28.22
CA ASN A 83 9.74 -12.35 -27.79
C ASN A 83 8.68 -12.17 -26.70
N LEU A 84 8.92 -11.27 -25.73
CA LEU A 84 8.00 -11.03 -24.63
C LEU A 84 6.72 -10.34 -25.09
N LEU A 85 6.82 -9.32 -25.95
CA LEU A 85 5.67 -8.59 -26.49
C LEU A 85 4.85 -9.47 -27.45
N SER A 86 5.49 -10.18 -28.39
CA SER A 86 4.81 -11.09 -29.33
C SER A 86 4.10 -12.27 -28.64
N TRP A 87 4.57 -12.68 -27.46
CA TRP A 87 3.85 -13.60 -26.59
C TRP A 87 2.67 -12.91 -25.90
N TYR A 88 2.88 -11.74 -25.30
CA TYR A 88 1.82 -11.01 -24.60
C TYR A 88 0.64 -10.63 -25.51
N ASP A 89 0.91 -10.21 -26.75
CA ASP A 89 -0.12 -9.82 -27.72
C ASP A 89 -1.09 -10.97 -28.09
N ARG A 90 -0.67 -12.22 -27.88
CA ARG A 90 -1.49 -13.42 -28.13
C ARG A 90 -2.05 -14.05 -26.86
N GLU A 91 -1.29 -14.01 -25.75
CA GLU A 91 -1.57 -14.77 -24.53
C GLU A 91 -2.05 -13.89 -23.35
N LYS A 92 -2.16 -12.56 -23.52
CA LYS A 92 -2.63 -11.67 -22.44
C LYS A 92 -4.07 -12.03 -22.04
N ARG A 93 -4.28 -12.24 -20.74
CA ARG A 93 -5.63 -12.45 -20.20
C ARG A 93 -6.45 -11.18 -20.37
N ASP A 94 -7.69 -11.34 -20.83
CA ASP A 94 -8.70 -10.28 -20.70
C ASP A 94 -8.94 -9.98 -19.22
N LEU A 95 -8.86 -8.69 -18.87
CA LEU A 95 -9.04 -8.17 -17.52
C LEU A 95 -9.73 -6.79 -17.65
N PRO A 96 -10.74 -6.45 -16.82
CA PRO A 96 -11.51 -5.21 -16.99
C PRO A 96 -10.66 -3.94 -17.05
N TRP A 97 -9.61 -3.86 -16.23
CA TRP A 97 -8.68 -2.74 -16.20
C TRP A 97 -7.72 -2.67 -17.40
N ARG A 98 -7.50 -3.78 -18.12
CA ARG A 98 -6.75 -3.77 -19.39
C ARG A 98 -7.59 -3.15 -20.49
N ARG A 99 -8.80 -3.69 -20.71
CA ARG A 99 -9.77 -3.09 -21.64
C ARG A 99 -10.00 -1.61 -21.34
N GLN A 100 -10.32 -1.25 -20.09
CA GLN A 100 -10.51 0.16 -19.74
C GLN A 100 -9.25 1.03 -19.94
N ALA A 101 -8.03 0.49 -19.79
CA ALA A 101 -6.81 1.26 -20.07
C ALA A 101 -6.49 1.38 -21.59
N GLU A 102 -6.89 0.40 -22.39
CA GLU A 102 -6.73 0.35 -23.85
C GLU A 102 -7.81 1.19 -24.57
N ASP A 103 -9.07 1.12 -24.10
CA ASP A 103 -10.24 1.76 -24.69
C ASP A 103 -10.42 3.25 -24.29
N GLU A 104 -10.03 3.64 -23.06
CA GLU A 104 -10.23 5.01 -22.57
C GLU A 104 -9.27 6.00 -23.23
N VAL A 105 -9.81 7.08 -23.79
CA VAL A 105 -9.07 8.13 -24.52
C VAL A 105 -8.63 9.26 -23.58
N ASP A 106 -9.40 9.51 -22.51
CA ASP A 106 -9.09 10.50 -21.49
C ASP A 106 -7.92 10.02 -20.61
N LEU A 107 -6.77 10.68 -20.72
CA LEU A 107 -5.55 10.30 -20.00
C LEU A 107 -5.69 10.35 -18.47
N ASP A 108 -6.53 11.23 -17.94
CA ASP A 108 -6.78 11.33 -16.50
C ASP A 108 -7.67 10.18 -16.00
N LYS A 109 -8.73 9.84 -16.74
CA LYS A 109 -9.54 8.64 -16.48
C LYS A 109 -8.75 7.35 -16.66
N ARG A 110 -7.92 7.25 -17.71
CA ARG A 110 -7.04 6.09 -17.96
C ARG A 110 -6.05 5.90 -16.81
N ALA A 111 -5.39 6.97 -16.37
CA ALA A 111 -4.47 6.92 -15.23
C ALA A 111 -5.18 6.56 -13.91
N TYR A 112 -6.39 7.08 -13.69
CA TYR A 112 -7.23 6.70 -12.57
C TYR A 112 -7.62 5.21 -12.62
N ALA A 113 -8.10 4.72 -13.76
CA ALA A 113 -8.50 3.33 -13.97
C ALA A 113 -7.34 2.35 -13.71
N VAL A 114 -6.13 2.68 -14.16
CA VAL A 114 -4.90 1.91 -13.87
C VAL A 114 -4.52 2.01 -12.39
N TRP A 115 -4.59 3.20 -11.79
CA TRP A 115 -4.24 3.40 -10.38
C TRP A 115 -5.14 2.60 -9.44
N VAL A 116 -6.46 2.56 -9.70
CA VAL A 116 -7.42 1.75 -8.96
C VAL A 116 -7.05 0.26 -9.03
N SER A 117 -6.78 -0.29 -10.21
CA SER A 117 -6.40 -1.71 -10.36
C SER A 117 -5.08 -2.01 -9.67
N GLU A 118 -4.06 -1.17 -9.83
CA GLU A 118 -2.75 -1.38 -9.21
C GLU A 118 -2.82 -1.33 -7.69
N VAL A 119 -3.60 -0.42 -7.11
CA VAL A 119 -3.81 -0.38 -5.66
C VAL A 119 -4.63 -1.58 -5.18
N MET A 120 -5.63 -2.06 -5.94
CA MET A 120 -6.37 -3.28 -5.59
C MET A 120 -5.52 -4.56 -5.71
N LEU A 121 -4.63 -4.67 -6.70
CA LEU A 121 -3.81 -5.86 -6.94
C LEU A 121 -2.69 -6.07 -5.91
N GLN A 122 -2.28 -5.03 -5.18
CA GLN A 122 -1.29 -5.13 -4.09
C GLN A 122 -1.66 -6.26 -3.10
N GLN A 123 -0.85 -7.33 -3.09
CA GLN A 123 -1.03 -8.51 -2.23
C GLN A 123 -2.42 -9.18 -2.33
N THR A 124 -3.14 -8.99 -3.44
CA THR A 124 -4.52 -9.49 -3.65
C THR A 124 -4.61 -10.25 -4.97
N GLN A 125 -5.36 -11.35 -5.04
CA GLN A 125 -5.41 -12.19 -6.24
C GLN A 125 -6.26 -11.57 -7.35
N VAL A 126 -5.79 -11.68 -8.61
CA VAL A 126 -6.46 -11.15 -9.82
C VAL A 126 -7.95 -11.55 -9.87
N ALA A 127 -8.25 -12.84 -9.66
CA ALA A 127 -9.62 -13.36 -9.70
C ALA A 127 -10.53 -12.72 -8.62
N THR A 128 -9.98 -12.32 -7.48
CA THR A 128 -10.72 -11.56 -6.46
C THR A 128 -10.95 -10.13 -6.93
N VAL A 129 -9.92 -9.46 -7.46
CA VAL A 129 -9.98 -8.03 -7.81
C VAL A 129 -11.01 -7.72 -8.90
N ILE A 130 -11.24 -8.60 -9.88
CA ILE A 130 -12.24 -8.42 -10.98
C ILE A 130 -13.59 -7.92 -10.46
N ASN A 131 -14.15 -8.58 -9.45
CA ASN A 131 -15.48 -8.27 -8.91
C ASN A 131 -15.50 -7.02 -8.01
N TYR A 132 -14.35 -6.53 -7.54
CA TYR A 132 -14.27 -5.27 -6.79
C TYR A 132 -14.00 -4.09 -7.73
N TYR A 133 -13.08 -4.25 -8.68
CA TYR A 133 -12.76 -3.26 -9.69
C TYR A 133 -14.01 -2.84 -10.49
N THR A 134 -14.75 -3.81 -11.01
CA THR A 134 -15.96 -3.54 -11.82
C THR A 134 -17.01 -2.73 -11.03
N ARG A 135 -17.29 -3.10 -9.78
CA ARG A 135 -18.23 -2.37 -8.91
C ARG A 135 -17.70 -0.99 -8.48
N TRP A 136 -16.40 -0.86 -8.29
CA TRP A 136 -15.75 0.40 -7.95
C TRP A 136 -15.83 1.39 -9.10
N MET A 137 -15.37 1.02 -10.30
CA MET A 137 -15.42 1.88 -11.49
C MET A 137 -16.85 2.18 -11.93
N GLN A 138 -17.82 1.31 -11.63
CA GLN A 138 -19.25 1.58 -11.84
C GLN A 138 -19.80 2.66 -10.89
N LYS A 139 -19.34 2.72 -9.63
CA LYS A 139 -19.79 3.74 -8.66
C LYS A 139 -19.00 5.05 -8.77
N TRP A 140 -17.70 4.94 -9.03
CA TRP A 140 -16.77 6.05 -9.15
C TRP A 140 -15.93 5.88 -10.43
N PRO A 141 -16.46 6.30 -11.59
CA PRO A 141 -15.73 6.23 -12.86
C PRO A 141 -14.59 7.24 -12.96
N THR A 142 -14.60 8.33 -12.18
CA THR A 142 -13.56 9.37 -12.19
C THR A 142 -12.94 9.66 -10.82
N LEU A 143 -11.85 10.42 -10.83
CA LEU A 143 -11.18 10.96 -9.64
C LEU A 143 -12.13 11.84 -8.82
N GLN A 144 -12.96 12.65 -9.49
CA GLN A 144 -13.92 13.58 -8.92
C GLN A 144 -14.99 12.83 -8.12
N ASP A 145 -15.53 11.74 -8.67
CA ASP A 145 -16.54 10.92 -8.00
C ASP A 145 -15.96 10.32 -6.69
N LEU A 146 -14.77 9.72 -6.76
CA LEU A 146 -14.10 9.13 -5.59
C LEU A 146 -13.68 10.19 -4.55
N ALA A 147 -13.24 11.37 -5.01
CA ALA A 147 -12.87 12.48 -4.14
C ALA A 147 -14.09 12.95 -3.32
N SER A 148 -15.25 13.06 -3.96
CA SER A 148 -16.51 13.48 -3.32
C SER A 148 -17.06 12.47 -2.29
N ALA A 149 -16.75 11.17 -2.47
CA ALA A 149 -17.31 10.09 -1.66
C ALA A 149 -16.94 10.17 -0.17
N SER A 150 -17.74 9.55 0.70
CA SER A 150 -17.39 9.39 2.12
C SER A 150 -16.41 8.25 2.36
N LEU A 151 -15.69 8.29 3.50
CA LEU A 151 -14.79 7.20 3.92
C LEU A 151 -15.58 5.92 4.27
N GLU A 152 -16.82 6.03 4.74
CA GLU A 152 -17.64 4.85 5.02
C GLU A 152 -18.02 4.13 3.72
N GLU A 153 -18.42 4.84 2.66
CA GLU A 153 -18.70 4.21 1.37
C GLU A 153 -17.46 3.55 0.75
N VAL A 154 -16.29 4.19 0.85
CA VAL A 154 -15.01 3.60 0.41
C VAL A 154 -14.71 2.33 1.20
N ASN A 155 -14.89 2.34 2.52
CA ASN A 155 -14.74 1.15 3.35
C ASN A 155 -15.78 0.06 3.05
N GLN A 156 -17.01 0.42 2.64
CA GLN A 156 -18.05 -0.51 2.20
C GLN A 156 -17.70 -1.18 0.86
N LEU A 157 -17.26 -0.44 -0.17
CA LEU A 157 -16.84 -1.05 -1.44
C LEU A 157 -15.50 -1.80 -1.32
N TRP A 158 -14.62 -1.41 -0.40
CA TRP A 158 -13.37 -2.14 -0.11
C TRP A 158 -13.58 -3.37 0.81
N ALA A 159 -14.80 -3.58 1.34
CA ALA A 159 -15.11 -4.61 2.32
C ALA A 159 -14.82 -6.03 1.80
N GLY A 160 -13.74 -6.63 2.29
CA GLY A 160 -13.27 -7.97 1.91
C GLY A 160 -11.95 -8.01 1.12
N LEU A 161 -11.48 -6.90 0.52
CA LEU A 161 -10.17 -6.84 -0.15
C LEU A 161 -8.98 -6.87 0.84
N GLY A 162 -9.21 -6.51 2.10
CA GLY A 162 -8.15 -6.36 3.09
C GLY A 162 -7.22 -5.17 2.84
N TYR A 163 -6.36 -4.89 3.82
CA TYR A 163 -5.46 -3.72 3.83
C TYR A 163 -6.20 -2.40 3.50
N TYR A 164 -7.27 -2.11 4.23
CA TYR A 164 -8.17 -0.96 4.02
C TYR A 164 -7.49 0.42 3.93
N SER A 165 -6.29 0.56 4.50
CA SER A 165 -5.43 1.74 4.32
C SER A 165 -5.08 2.03 2.86
N ARG A 166 -5.18 1.05 1.95
CA ARG A 166 -5.08 1.21 0.50
C ARG A 166 -6.23 2.05 -0.06
N GLY A 167 -7.48 1.61 0.17
CA GLY A 167 -8.68 2.33 -0.29
C GLY A 167 -8.77 3.75 0.26
N ARG A 168 -8.45 3.94 1.56
CA ARG A 168 -8.36 5.29 2.16
C ARG A 168 -7.30 6.16 1.47
N ARG A 169 -6.08 5.66 1.26
CA ARG A 169 -5.00 6.43 0.61
C ARG A 169 -5.30 6.76 -0.85
N LEU A 170 -5.96 5.85 -1.56
CA LEU A 170 -6.45 6.07 -2.92
C LEU A 170 -7.48 7.23 -2.97
N GLN A 171 -8.42 7.29 -2.03
CA GLN A 171 -9.32 8.43 -1.88
C GLN A 171 -8.60 9.72 -1.49
N GLU A 172 -7.69 9.67 -0.50
CA GLU A 172 -6.91 10.84 -0.07
C GLU A 172 -6.07 11.41 -1.21
N GLY A 173 -5.51 10.55 -2.06
CA GLY A 173 -4.80 10.96 -3.26
C GLY A 173 -5.71 11.49 -4.37
N ALA A 174 -6.89 10.88 -4.58
CA ALA A 174 -7.87 11.38 -5.55
C ALA A 174 -8.37 12.79 -5.17
N ARG A 175 -8.66 13.03 -3.88
CA ARG A 175 -8.94 14.38 -3.35
C ARG A 175 -7.80 15.33 -3.63
N LYS A 176 -6.56 14.96 -3.30
CA LYS A 176 -5.38 15.80 -3.59
C LYS A 176 -5.25 16.15 -5.08
N VAL A 177 -5.50 15.21 -5.99
CA VAL A 177 -5.47 15.48 -7.43
C VAL A 177 -6.55 16.49 -7.84
N VAL A 178 -7.77 16.38 -7.31
CA VAL A 178 -8.88 17.29 -7.61
C VAL A 178 -8.68 18.67 -6.95
N GLU A 179 -8.27 18.72 -5.69
CA GLU A 179 -8.21 19.92 -4.85
C GLU A 179 -6.90 20.73 -5.05
N GLU A 180 -5.75 20.07 -5.19
CA GLU A 180 -4.43 20.74 -5.34
C GLU A 180 -3.91 20.76 -6.79
N LEU A 181 -4.29 19.78 -7.62
CA LEU A 181 -3.77 19.61 -8.99
C LEU A 181 -4.83 19.84 -10.10
N GLY A 182 -5.98 20.44 -9.76
CA GLY A 182 -7.03 20.81 -10.70
C GLY A 182 -7.75 19.64 -11.39
N GLY A 183 -7.60 18.42 -10.86
CA GLY A 183 -8.12 17.18 -11.46
C GLY A 183 -7.13 16.45 -12.38
N HIS A 184 -5.93 16.99 -12.61
CA HIS A 184 -4.94 16.37 -13.49
C HIS A 184 -3.93 15.50 -12.74
N MET A 185 -3.85 14.23 -13.11
CA MET A 185 -2.88 13.26 -12.63
C MET A 185 -1.44 13.64 -13.04
N PRO A 186 -0.46 13.65 -12.11
CA PRO A 186 0.94 13.87 -12.46
C PRO A 186 1.42 12.94 -13.58
N ARG A 187 2.08 13.47 -14.60
CA ARG A 187 2.35 12.74 -15.86
C ARG A 187 3.62 11.88 -15.87
N THR A 188 4.41 11.87 -14.79
CA THR A 188 5.66 11.10 -14.69
C THR A 188 5.71 10.25 -13.43
N ALA A 189 6.42 9.12 -13.46
CA ALA A 189 6.59 8.24 -12.29
C ALA A 189 7.22 8.96 -11.09
N GLU A 190 8.13 9.90 -11.32
CA GLU A 190 8.72 10.73 -10.26
C GLU A 190 7.66 11.63 -9.59
N THR A 191 6.90 12.39 -10.38
CA THR A 191 5.86 13.30 -9.85
C THR A 191 4.69 12.53 -9.23
N LEU A 192 4.30 11.37 -9.78
CA LEU A 192 3.32 10.46 -9.18
C LEU A 192 3.78 9.95 -7.81
N GLN A 193 5.04 9.50 -7.68
CA GLN A 193 5.61 9.00 -6.43
C GLN A 193 5.79 10.12 -5.38
N GLN A 194 6.16 11.33 -5.81
CA GLN A 194 6.40 12.47 -4.93
C GLN A 194 5.09 13.08 -4.40
N LEU A 195 4.08 13.20 -5.27
CA LEU A 195 2.88 13.99 -4.95
C LEU A 195 1.75 13.16 -4.32
N LEU A 196 1.59 11.88 -4.69
CA LEU A 196 0.39 11.10 -4.35
C LEU A 196 0.56 10.20 -3.12
N PRO A 197 -0.31 10.30 -2.09
CA PRO A 197 -0.17 9.54 -0.85
C PRO A 197 -0.33 8.03 -1.08
N GLY A 198 0.70 7.27 -0.70
CA GLY A 198 0.71 5.81 -0.83
C GLY A 198 1.11 5.26 -2.20
N VAL A 199 1.41 6.12 -3.17
CA VAL A 199 1.97 5.71 -4.47
C VAL A 199 3.47 5.49 -4.33
N GLY A 200 3.89 4.23 -4.22
CA GLY A 200 5.30 3.85 -4.26
C GLY A 200 5.84 3.69 -5.68
N ARG A 201 7.17 3.59 -5.82
CA ARG A 201 7.90 3.46 -7.12
C ARG A 201 7.26 2.50 -8.11
N TYR A 202 6.79 1.34 -7.64
CA TYR A 202 6.07 0.36 -8.45
C TYR A 202 4.79 0.94 -9.07
N THR A 203 3.84 1.40 -8.25
CA THR A 203 2.56 1.94 -8.72
C THR A 203 2.74 3.21 -9.54
N ALA A 204 3.73 4.05 -9.21
CA ALA A 204 4.07 5.22 -9.99
C ALA A 204 4.55 4.87 -11.41
N GLY A 205 5.48 3.92 -11.53
CA GLY A 205 5.97 3.44 -12.83
C GLY A 205 4.89 2.68 -13.62
N ALA A 206 4.01 1.95 -12.95
CA ALA A 206 2.90 1.24 -13.59
C ALA A 206 1.90 2.23 -14.23
N ILE A 207 1.45 3.24 -13.48
CA ILE A 207 0.59 4.30 -14.00
C ILE A 207 1.29 5.05 -15.15
N ALA A 208 2.54 5.48 -14.95
CA ALA A 208 3.26 6.29 -15.94
C ALA A 208 3.52 5.54 -17.26
N SER A 209 3.86 4.25 -17.21
CA SER A 209 4.12 3.45 -18.40
C SER A 209 2.85 2.98 -19.11
N ILE A 210 1.80 2.61 -18.38
CA ILE A 210 0.54 2.10 -18.95
C ILE A 210 -0.36 3.25 -19.43
N ALA A 211 -0.54 4.30 -18.62
CA ALA A 211 -1.47 5.39 -18.97
C ALA A 211 -0.83 6.48 -19.86
N PHE A 212 0.43 6.85 -19.59
CA PHE A 212 1.12 7.98 -20.25
C PHE A 212 2.27 7.57 -21.18
N GLY A 213 2.54 6.27 -21.33
CA GLY A 213 3.61 5.78 -22.22
C GLY A 213 5.04 6.13 -21.78
N GLN A 214 5.28 6.49 -20.51
CA GLN A 214 6.64 6.77 -20.04
C GLN A 214 7.50 5.49 -20.07
N ALA A 215 8.67 5.56 -20.71
CA ALA A 215 9.66 4.47 -20.76
C ALA A 215 10.36 4.23 -19.41
N THR A 216 9.60 3.74 -18.42
CA THR A 216 10.09 3.39 -17.08
C THR A 216 9.77 1.94 -16.72
N GLY A 217 10.78 1.19 -16.29
CA GLY A 217 10.63 -0.23 -15.96
C GLY A 217 10.10 -0.42 -14.54
N VAL A 218 9.17 -1.36 -14.34
CA VAL A 218 8.58 -1.68 -13.02
C VAL A 218 9.05 -3.01 -12.47
N VAL A 219 9.06 -3.15 -11.14
CA VAL A 219 9.44 -4.39 -10.45
C VAL A 219 8.42 -4.74 -9.36
N ASP A 220 7.70 -5.85 -9.55
CA ASP A 220 6.82 -6.49 -8.56
C ASP A 220 7.35 -7.90 -8.19
N GLY A 221 6.62 -8.65 -7.34
CA GLY A 221 6.98 -10.02 -6.98
C GLY A 221 7.02 -11.02 -8.15
N ASN A 222 6.35 -10.73 -9.28
CA ASN A 222 6.41 -11.49 -10.52
C ASN A 222 7.66 -11.13 -11.33
N VAL A 223 7.92 -9.84 -11.58
CA VAL A 223 9.10 -9.36 -12.30
C VAL A 223 10.40 -9.69 -11.56
N VAL A 224 10.46 -9.56 -10.23
CA VAL A 224 11.59 -10.05 -9.40
C VAL A 224 11.91 -11.50 -9.75
N ARG A 225 10.90 -12.36 -9.78
CA ARG A 225 11.07 -13.80 -10.03
C ARG A 225 11.47 -14.11 -11.47
N VAL A 226 10.94 -13.36 -12.45
CA VAL A 226 11.34 -13.46 -13.85
C VAL A 226 12.81 -13.05 -14.01
N LEU A 227 13.19 -11.85 -13.59
CA LEU A 227 14.55 -11.32 -13.73
C LEU A 227 15.58 -12.16 -12.97
N CYS A 228 15.28 -12.57 -11.72
CA CYS A 228 16.16 -13.45 -10.95
C CYS A 228 16.41 -14.81 -11.63
N ARG A 229 15.46 -15.33 -12.41
CA ARG A 229 15.68 -16.56 -13.20
C ARG A 229 16.40 -16.26 -14.52
N VAL A 230 15.95 -15.24 -15.24
CA VAL A 230 16.51 -14.86 -16.55
C VAL A 230 17.99 -14.47 -16.45
N ARG A 231 18.41 -13.86 -15.34
CA ARG A 231 19.81 -13.52 -15.04
C ARG A 231 20.43 -14.38 -13.91
N ALA A 232 19.75 -15.44 -13.46
CA ALA A 232 20.25 -16.35 -12.41
C ALA A 232 20.80 -15.62 -11.16
N ILE A 233 20.08 -14.59 -10.70
CA ILE A 233 20.37 -13.84 -9.46
C ILE A 233 19.76 -14.62 -8.30
N GLY A 234 20.62 -15.15 -7.44
CA GLY A 234 20.24 -16.03 -6.33
C GLY A 234 20.37 -15.42 -4.94
N ALA A 235 21.00 -14.25 -4.82
CA ALA A 235 21.03 -13.48 -3.57
C ALA A 235 19.61 -13.02 -3.15
N ASP A 236 19.48 -12.60 -1.89
CA ASP A 236 18.19 -12.20 -1.31
C ASP A 236 17.60 -10.97 -2.04
N PRO A 237 16.42 -11.09 -2.69
CA PRO A 237 15.79 -9.99 -3.43
C PRO A 237 15.26 -8.86 -2.52
N SER A 238 15.25 -9.04 -1.20
CA SER A 238 14.95 -7.97 -0.24
C SER A 238 16.17 -7.12 0.12
N SER A 239 17.39 -7.53 -0.26
CA SER A 239 18.60 -6.74 -0.05
C SER A 239 18.65 -5.53 -0.98
N THR A 240 19.22 -4.42 -0.50
CA THR A 240 19.29 -3.14 -1.24
C THR A 240 19.97 -3.29 -2.60
N VAL A 241 21.10 -4.01 -2.67
CA VAL A 241 21.88 -4.22 -3.90
C VAL A 241 21.09 -5.03 -4.93
N VAL A 242 20.50 -6.15 -4.54
CA VAL A 242 19.70 -6.98 -5.47
C VAL A 242 18.46 -6.21 -5.94
N SER A 243 17.78 -5.50 -5.03
CA SER A 243 16.64 -4.65 -5.38
C SER A 243 17.04 -3.58 -6.40
N GLN A 244 18.10 -2.80 -6.14
CA GLN A 244 18.64 -1.80 -7.07
C GLN A 244 19.00 -2.42 -8.43
N GLN A 245 19.65 -3.58 -8.44
CA GLN A 245 20.01 -4.28 -9.69
C GLN A 245 18.79 -4.75 -10.48
N LEU A 246 17.75 -5.28 -9.81
CA LEU A 246 16.51 -5.70 -10.48
C LEU A 246 15.75 -4.51 -11.09
N TRP A 247 15.73 -3.36 -10.40
CA TRP A 247 15.22 -2.12 -10.95
C TRP A 247 16.05 -1.58 -12.12
N SER A 248 17.38 -1.72 -12.07
CA SER A 248 18.26 -1.37 -13.19
C SER A 248 18.00 -2.24 -14.42
N LEU A 249 17.90 -3.56 -14.24
CA LEU A 249 17.55 -4.52 -15.30
C LEU A 249 16.17 -4.24 -15.90
N ALA A 250 15.16 -3.93 -15.08
CA ALA A 250 13.83 -3.56 -15.58
C ALA A 250 13.88 -2.26 -16.41
N GLN A 251 14.64 -1.26 -15.97
CA GLN A 251 14.80 0.02 -16.68
C GLN A 251 15.67 -0.10 -17.95
N GLN A 252 16.59 -1.06 -18.01
CA GLN A 252 17.35 -1.41 -19.23
C GLN A 252 16.45 -2.13 -20.25
N LEU A 253 15.60 -3.04 -19.78
CA LEU A 253 14.79 -3.91 -20.63
C LEU A 253 13.48 -3.26 -21.12
N VAL A 254 12.90 -2.32 -20.39
CA VAL A 254 11.59 -1.72 -20.75
C VAL A 254 11.60 -1.22 -22.19
N ASP A 255 10.57 -1.56 -22.96
CA ASP A 255 10.50 -1.19 -24.36
C ASP A 255 10.23 0.33 -24.53
N PRO A 256 11.01 1.07 -25.34
CA PRO A 256 10.82 2.52 -25.49
C PRO A 256 9.53 2.93 -26.20
N ALA A 257 8.94 2.06 -27.03
CA ALA A 257 7.73 2.33 -27.80
C ALA A 257 6.46 1.75 -27.13
N ARG A 258 6.59 0.62 -26.43
CA ARG A 258 5.49 -0.07 -25.73
C ARG A 258 5.81 -0.34 -24.25
N PRO A 259 6.15 0.67 -23.43
CA PRO A 259 6.60 0.43 -22.06
C PRO A 259 5.51 -0.12 -21.14
N GLY A 260 4.27 0.32 -21.31
CA GLY A 260 3.11 -0.21 -20.58
C GLY A 260 2.89 -1.69 -20.85
N ASP A 261 2.83 -2.09 -22.12
CA ASP A 261 2.67 -3.49 -22.52
C ASP A 261 3.86 -4.33 -22.07
N PHE A 262 5.10 -3.84 -22.20
CA PHE A 262 6.29 -4.55 -21.75
C PHE A 262 6.22 -4.84 -20.24
N ASN A 263 5.87 -3.83 -19.43
CA ASN A 263 5.75 -3.97 -17.99
C ASN A 263 4.63 -4.96 -17.63
N GLN A 264 3.46 -4.86 -18.28
CA GLN A 264 2.38 -5.82 -18.09
C GLN A 264 2.76 -7.24 -18.53
N ALA A 265 3.50 -7.39 -19.63
CA ALA A 265 3.97 -8.67 -20.14
C ALA A 265 4.97 -9.34 -19.19
N ALA A 266 5.87 -8.57 -18.58
CA ALA A 266 6.81 -9.09 -17.58
C ALA A 266 6.09 -9.58 -16.31
N MET A 267 5.04 -8.88 -15.86
CA MET A 267 4.16 -9.35 -14.78
C MET A 267 3.37 -10.60 -15.20
N GLU A 268 2.76 -10.59 -16.39
CA GLU A 268 1.93 -11.67 -16.92
C GLU A 268 2.74 -12.96 -17.08
N LEU A 269 3.96 -12.86 -17.61
CA LEU A 269 4.90 -13.97 -17.75
C LEU A 269 5.21 -14.58 -16.39
N GLY A 270 5.47 -13.76 -15.37
CA GLY A 270 5.67 -14.25 -14.01
C GLY A 270 4.42 -14.91 -13.44
N ALA A 271 3.24 -14.31 -13.64
CA ALA A 271 1.97 -14.78 -13.09
C ALA A 271 1.48 -16.10 -13.70
N THR A 272 1.74 -16.33 -15.00
CA THR A 272 1.16 -17.44 -15.78
C THR A 272 2.15 -18.55 -16.13
N VAL A 273 3.37 -18.21 -16.56
CA VAL A 273 4.35 -19.19 -17.09
C VAL A 273 5.51 -19.41 -16.11
N CYS A 274 6.17 -18.33 -15.69
CA CYS A 274 7.31 -18.33 -14.78
C CYS A 274 6.85 -18.31 -13.31
N THR A 275 5.94 -19.22 -12.98
CA THR A 275 5.24 -19.33 -11.68
C THR A 275 6.19 -19.61 -10.49
N PRO A 276 5.74 -19.39 -9.23
CA PRO A 276 6.57 -19.63 -8.04
C PRO A 276 7.07 -21.07 -7.88
N GLN A 277 6.26 -22.06 -8.29
CA GLN A 277 6.56 -23.49 -8.23
C GLN A 277 6.13 -24.16 -9.54
N ARG A 278 6.92 -25.11 -10.05
CA ARG A 278 6.69 -25.81 -11.33
C ARG A 278 6.40 -24.86 -12.53
N PRO A 279 7.32 -23.91 -12.85
CA PRO A 279 7.14 -23.01 -13.99
C PRO A 279 7.16 -23.75 -15.33
N HIS A 280 6.35 -23.28 -16.28
CA HIS A 280 6.14 -23.86 -17.61
C HIS A 280 7.27 -23.46 -18.58
N CYS A 281 8.52 -23.80 -18.23
CA CYS A 281 9.70 -23.32 -18.94
C CYS A 281 9.69 -23.60 -20.45
N SER A 282 9.18 -24.76 -20.89
CA SER A 282 9.09 -25.15 -22.31
C SER A 282 8.11 -24.30 -23.14
N GLN A 283 7.24 -23.54 -22.49
CA GLN A 283 6.29 -22.60 -23.10
C GLN A 283 6.72 -21.13 -22.89
N CYS A 284 7.90 -20.89 -22.31
CA CYS A 284 8.37 -19.55 -21.99
C CYS A 284 9.00 -18.87 -23.22
N PRO A 285 8.50 -17.70 -23.68
CA PRO A 285 9.00 -17.02 -24.88
C PRO A 285 10.47 -16.58 -24.78
N VAL A 286 10.97 -16.42 -23.55
CA VAL A 286 12.34 -16.01 -23.25
C VAL A 286 13.20 -17.16 -22.70
N GLN A 287 12.81 -18.43 -22.92
CA GLN A 287 13.53 -19.59 -22.42
C GLN A 287 15.00 -19.64 -22.86
N ASN A 288 15.27 -19.33 -24.13
CA ASN A 288 16.64 -19.33 -24.70
C ASN A 288 17.56 -18.27 -24.04
N LEU A 289 16.97 -17.20 -23.50
CA LEU A 289 17.68 -16.09 -22.82
C LEU A 289 17.74 -16.28 -21.29
N CYS A 290 17.23 -17.39 -20.77
CA CYS A 290 17.06 -17.61 -19.34
C CYS A 290 18.25 -18.38 -18.74
N ARG A 291 19.19 -17.67 -18.11
CA ARG A 291 20.41 -18.26 -17.52
C ARG A 291 20.11 -19.36 -16.49
N ALA A 292 19.02 -19.24 -15.72
CA ALA A 292 18.58 -20.32 -14.82
C ALA A 292 18.12 -21.58 -15.56
N ARG A 293 17.50 -21.46 -16.75
CA ARG A 293 17.05 -22.60 -17.57
C ARG A 293 18.26 -23.31 -18.20
N GLN A 294 19.16 -22.54 -18.81
CA GLN A 294 20.44 -23.03 -19.35
C GLN A 294 21.24 -23.80 -18.28
N ARG A 295 21.28 -23.29 -17.03
CA ARG A 295 21.90 -24.02 -15.91
C ARG A 295 21.21 -25.35 -15.60
N VAL A 296 19.87 -25.39 -15.53
CA VAL A 296 19.15 -26.65 -15.28
C VAL A 296 19.43 -27.68 -16.36
N GLU A 297 19.48 -27.27 -17.63
CA GLU A 297 19.80 -28.14 -18.76
C GLU A 297 21.24 -28.66 -18.67
N GLN A 298 22.21 -27.81 -18.30
CA GLN A 298 23.58 -28.24 -18.05
C GLN A 298 23.70 -29.25 -16.89
N GLU A 299 22.99 -29.02 -15.78
CA GLU A 299 22.99 -29.92 -14.62
C GLU A 299 22.33 -31.28 -14.96
N GLN A 300 21.28 -31.28 -15.79
CA GLN A 300 20.63 -32.50 -16.31
C GLN A 300 21.52 -33.29 -17.29
N LEU A 301 22.20 -32.60 -18.21
CA LEU A 301 23.19 -33.23 -19.11
C LEU A 301 24.37 -33.81 -18.32
N SER A 302 24.85 -33.09 -17.30
CA SER A 302 25.94 -33.56 -16.43
C SER A 302 25.54 -34.81 -15.63
N ALA A 303 24.29 -34.89 -15.18
CA ALA A 303 23.76 -36.04 -14.45
C ALA A 303 23.50 -37.29 -15.34
N SER A 304 23.43 -37.13 -16.67
CA SER A 304 23.14 -38.22 -17.62
C SER A 304 24.36 -38.79 -18.36
N GLN A 305 25.55 -38.19 -18.17
CA GLN A 305 26.87 -38.64 -18.64
C GLN A 305 27.05 -38.91 -20.16
N SER A 306 27.80 -38.03 -20.83
CA SER A 306 28.60 -38.42 -22.01
C SER A 306 29.78 -37.47 -22.21
N LEU A 307 30.89 -37.97 -22.77
CA LEU A 307 32.11 -37.22 -23.07
C LEU A 307 32.01 -36.50 -24.44
N LEU A 308 31.04 -35.60 -24.56
CA LEU A 308 30.96 -34.64 -25.66
C LEU A 308 30.93 -33.23 -25.08
N GLY A 309 31.62 -32.30 -25.74
CA GLY A 309 32.03 -31.01 -25.16
C GLY A 309 30.91 -30.28 -24.44
N SER A 310 31.13 -29.98 -23.15
CA SER A 310 30.20 -29.16 -22.38
C SER A 310 30.04 -27.80 -23.08
N PRO A 311 28.82 -27.34 -23.40
CA PRO A 311 28.64 -26.04 -24.03
C PRO A 311 29.18 -24.93 -23.12
N ASP A 312 29.89 -23.97 -23.70
CA ASP A 312 30.48 -22.81 -23.04
C ASP A 312 29.40 -21.81 -22.58
N ILE A 313 28.60 -22.26 -21.62
CA ILE A 313 27.66 -21.44 -20.87
C ILE A 313 28.49 -20.59 -19.90
N GLU A 314 28.57 -19.28 -20.15
CA GLU A 314 29.18 -18.28 -19.27
C GLU A 314 28.70 -18.54 -17.83
N LYS A 315 29.62 -18.83 -16.90
CA LYS A 315 29.35 -18.95 -15.46
C LYS A 315 29.85 -17.70 -14.76
N CYS A 316 29.28 -17.36 -13.60
CA CYS A 316 29.92 -16.40 -12.70
C CYS A 316 31.32 -16.93 -12.34
N ALA A 317 32.35 -16.14 -12.63
CA ALA A 317 33.77 -16.50 -12.55
C ALA A 317 34.22 -16.89 -11.11
N PRO A 318 35.41 -17.53 -10.94
CA PRO A 318 35.73 -18.36 -9.76
C PRO A 318 35.65 -17.75 -8.36
N ASN A 319 35.59 -16.41 -8.20
CA ASN A 319 35.35 -15.75 -6.91
C ASN A 319 33.87 -15.84 -6.50
N THR A 320 33.34 -17.07 -6.46
CA THR A 320 31.93 -17.42 -6.23
C THR A 320 31.41 -17.03 -4.84
N GLY A 321 32.29 -16.68 -3.89
CA GLY A 321 31.94 -16.09 -2.60
C GLY A 321 31.89 -14.56 -2.54
N GLN A 322 32.26 -13.84 -3.62
CA GLN A 322 32.33 -12.37 -3.63
C GLN A 322 31.20 -11.69 -4.43
N CYS A 323 30.61 -12.35 -5.43
CA CYS A 323 29.54 -11.75 -6.24
C CYS A 323 28.24 -11.61 -5.41
N GLN A 324 27.85 -10.37 -5.13
CA GLN A 324 26.67 -10.03 -4.29
C GLN A 324 25.31 -10.41 -4.91
N LEU A 325 25.29 -10.96 -6.13
CA LEU A 325 24.08 -11.42 -6.82
C LEU A 325 23.95 -12.96 -6.85
N CYS A 326 25.02 -13.70 -6.54
CA CYS A 326 24.99 -15.16 -6.52
C CYS A 326 24.17 -15.72 -5.33
N PRO A 327 23.65 -16.96 -5.41
CA PRO A 327 23.14 -17.66 -4.23
C PRO A 327 24.21 -17.69 -3.13
N PRO A 328 23.85 -17.47 -1.85
CA PRO A 328 24.83 -17.55 -0.76
C PRO A 328 25.38 -18.99 -0.65
N PRO A 329 26.68 -19.18 -0.33
CA PRO A 329 27.28 -20.52 -0.23
C PRO A 329 26.58 -21.47 0.76
N THR A 330 25.88 -20.92 1.76
CA THR A 330 25.07 -21.66 2.73
C THR A 330 23.78 -22.27 2.17
N GLN A 331 23.43 -21.97 0.91
CA GLN A 331 22.27 -22.53 0.22
C GLN A 331 22.70 -23.21 -1.10
N PRO A 332 23.25 -24.44 -1.05
CA PRO A 332 23.72 -25.18 -2.21
C PRO A 332 22.60 -25.50 -3.21
N TRP A 333 22.98 -25.81 -4.45
CA TRP A 333 22.04 -26.11 -5.53
C TRP A 333 21.16 -27.33 -5.22
N ASP A 334 19.85 -27.17 -5.35
CA ASP A 334 18.87 -28.23 -5.16
C ASP A 334 18.31 -28.66 -6.52
N GLN A 335 18.67 -29.86 -6.97
CA GLN A 335 18.25 -30.39 -8.27
C GLN A 335 16.71 -30.53 -8.39
N THR A 336 15.98 -30.70 -7.28
CA THR A 336 14.52 -30.88 -7.28
C THR A 336 13.77 -29.59 -7.59
N LEU A 337 14.37 -28.42 -7.33
CA LEU A 337 13.76 -27.12 -7.57
C LEU A 337 13.95 -26.62 -9.01
N GLY A 338 14.95 -27.12 -9.74
CA GLY A 338 15.29 -26.63 -11.07
C GLY A 338 15.50 -25.11 -11.09
N VAL A 339 14.76 -24.37 -11.93
CA VAL A 339 14.87 -22.90 -12.00
C VAL A 339 14.33 -22.20 -10.73
N ALA A 340 13.57 -22.90 -9.88
CA ALA A 340 13.09 -22.36 -8.60
C ALA A 340 14.17 -22.30 -7.50
N ASN A 341 15.42 -22.69 -7.80
CA ASN A 341 16.59 -22.22 -7.04
C ASN A 341 16.73 -20.68 -7.07
N PHE A 342 16.11 -19.99 -8.03
CA PHE A 342 16.14 -18.54 -8.18
C PHE A 342 14.74 -17.89 -8.08
N PRO A 343 14.59 -16.77 -7.35
CA PRO A 343 15.50 -16.28 -6.31
C PRO A 343 15.46 -17.20 -5.07
N ARG A 344 16.51 -17.17 -4.24
CA ARG A 344 16.44 -17.77 -2.90
C ARG A 344 15.45 -17.00 -2.03
N LYS A 345 14.70 -17.72 -1.19
CA LYS A 345 13.72 -17.12 -0.27
C LYS A 345 14.40 -16.80 1.07
N ALA A 346 14.34 -15.55 1.49
CA ALA A 346 14.59 -15.18 2.87
C ALA A 346 13.60 -15.89 3.82
N SER A 347 14.06 -16.24 5.02
CA SER A 347 13.18 -16.70 6.09
C SER A 347 12.32 -15.54 6.60
N ARG A 348 11.05 -15.82 6.93
CA ARG A 348 10.15 -14.82 7.50
C ARG A 348 10.11 -14.96 9.02
N ARG A 349 10.21 -13.84 9.74
CA ARG A 349 9.95 -13.81 11.19
C ARG A 349 8.48 -14.16 11.46
N PRO A 350 8.15 -14.81 12.59
CA PRO A 350 6.76 -15.06 12.97
C PRO A 350 6.00 -13.73 13.18
N PRO A 351 4.67 -13.69 12.93
CA PRO A 351 3.83 -12.56 13.32
C PRO A 351 3.89 -12.30 14.83
N ARG A 352 3.74 -11.05 15.27
CA ARG A 352 3.60 -10.75 16.71
C ARG A 352 2.24 -11.24 17.20
N GLU A 353 2.17 -11.80 18.40
CA GLU A 353 0.89 -12.19 19.01
C GLU A 353 0.29 -10.99 19.76
N VAL A 354 -1.05 -10.85 19.69
CA VAL A 354 -1.83 -9.81 20.39
C VAL A 354 -3.14 -10.44 20.84
N CYS A 355 -3.63 -10.06 22.02
CA CYS A 355 -4.94 -10.48 22.52
C CYS A 355 -5.87 -9.26 22.66
N SER A 356 -7.17 -9.46 22.51
CA SER A 356 -8.19 -8.43 22.74
C SER A 356 -9.45 -9.06 23.31
N ALA A 357 -10.04 -8.44 24.34
CA ALA A 357 -11.37 -8.78 24.80
C ALA A 357 -12.39 -7.98 23.97
N THR A 358 -13.48 -8.62 23.53
CA THR A 358 -14.47 -8.02 22.64
C THR A 358 -15.86 -8.52 23.02
N CYS A 359 -16.88 -7.64 23.05
CA CYS A 359 -18.22 -8.00 23.48
C CYS A 359 -19.29 -7.71 22.42
N VAL A 360 -20.06 -8.74 22.06
CA VAL A 360 -21.31 -8.61 21.33
C VAL A 360 -22.38 -8.11 22.31
N LEU A 361 -22.64 -6.80 22.30
CA LEU A 361 -23.67 -6.19 23.13
C LEU A 361 -24.99 -6.13 22.37
N GLU A 362 -26.01 -6.84 22.85
CA GLU A 362 -27.31 -6.99 22.17
C GLU A 362 -28.47 -6.32 22.94
N GLN A 363 -29.46 -5.84 22.19
CA GLN A 363 -30.80 -5.50 22.69
C GLN A 363 -31.83 -6.42 22.00
N PRO A 364 -32.10 -7.62 22.53
CA PRO A 364 -32.98 -8.60 21.86
C PRO A 364 -34.44 -8.15 21.72
N ARG A 365 -34.89 -7.21 22.57
CA ARG A 365 -36.26 -6.68 22.64
C ARG A 365 -36.36 -5.20 22.22
N ALA A 366 -35.39 -4.69 21.47
CA ALA A 366 -35.42 -3.32 20.96
C ALA A 366 -36.59 -3.07 19.99
N LEU A 367 -37.03 -1.82 19.91
CA LEU A 367 -38.12 -1.42 19.03
C LEU A 367 -37.67 -1.45 17.56
N GLY A 368 -38.41 -2.20 16.73
CA GLY A 368 -38.00 -2.56 15.38
C GLY A 368 -37.23 -3.90 15.27
N GLY A 369 -37.09 -4.66 16.35
CA GLY A 369 -36.42 -5.97 16.37
C GLY A 369 -35.07 -5.95 17.06
N ALA A 370 -34.43 -7.12 17.15
CA ALA A 370 -33.15 -7.28 17.85
C ALA A 370 -32.03 -6.44 17.21
N ARG A 371 -31.29 -5.70 18.05
CA ARG A 371 -30.16 -4.86 17.62
C ARG A 371 -28.87 -5.24 18.32
N ILE A 372 -27.74 -4.93 17.69
CA ILE A 372 -26.38 -5.16 18.18
C ILE A 372 -25.59 -3.85 18.09
N LEU A 373 -24.81 -3.52 19.13
CA LEU A 373 -23.99 -2.31 19.13
C LEU A 373 -22.69 -2.52 18.34
N LEU A 374 -22.42 -1.62 17.38
CA LEU A 374 -21.11 -1.45 16.79
C LEU A 374 -20.53 -0.06 17.11
N VAL A 375 -19.21 -0.01 17.21
CA VAL A 375 -18.40 1.20 17.35
C VAL A 375 -17.47 1.37 16.15
N GLN A 376 -17.16 2.60 15.77
CA GLN A 376 -16.28 2.92 14.66
C GLN A 376 -14.83 3.08 15.13
N ARG A 377 -13.92 2.29 14.56
CA ARG A 377 -12.49 2.37 14.84
C ARG A 377 -11.91 3.75 14.48
N PRO A 378 -10.88 4.23 15.19
CA PRO A 378 -10.20 5.48 14.87
C PRO A 378 -9.81 5.61 13.39
N LYS A 379 -9.73 6.85 12.89
CA LYS A 379 -9.39 7.15 11.47
C LYS A 379 -7.94 6.79 11.07
N SER A 380 -7.14 6.27 12.00
CA SER A 380 -5.76 5.83 11.82
C SER A 380 -5.50 4.48 12.53
N GLY A 381 -4.37 3.84 12.23
CA GLY A 381 -3.99 2.56 12.83
C GLY A 381 -4.59 1.32 12.15
N LEU A 382 -4.65 0.21 12.89
CA LEU A 382 -5.16 -1.08 12.41
C LEU A 382 -6.68 -1.02 12.17
N LEU A 383 -7.12 -1.46 10.98
CA LEU A 383 -8.53 -1.49 10.55
C LEU A 383 -9.24 -0.12 10.68
N ALA A 384 -8.51 0.97 10.42
CA ALA A 384 -8.97 2.35 10.59
C ALA A 384 -10.32 2.65 9.90
N GLY A 385 -11.25 3.27 10.65
CA GLY A 385 -12.57 3.67 10.15
C GLY A 385 -13.54 2.53 9.80
N LEU A 386 -13.20 1.27 10.11
CA LEU A 386 -14.17 0.17 10.06
C LEU A 386 -15.06 0.16 11.30
N TRP A 387 -16.19 -0.52 11.20
CA TRP A 387 -17.03 -0.85 12.34
C TRP A 387 -16.59 -2.16 13.00
N GLU A 388 -16.73 -2.24 14.32
CA GLU A 388 -16.45 -3.43 15.12
C GLU A 388 -17.33 -3.50 16.36
N PHE A 389 -17.33 -4.64 17.04
CA PHE A 389 -17.89 -4.75 18.39
C PHE A 389 -16.99 -4.01 19.40
N PRO A 390 -17.53 -3.41 20.48
CA PRO A 390 -16.72 -2.79 21.54
C PRO A 390 -15.61 -3.73 22.03
N SER A 391 -14.37 -3.25 21.97
CA SER A 391 -13.18 -4.07 22.18
C SER A 391 -12.06 -3.32 22.90
N VAL A 392 -11.30 -4.04 23.72
CA VAL A 392 -10.10 -3.55 24.40
C VAL A 392 -8.91 -4.45 24.07
N THR A 393 -7.76 -3.87 23.73
CA THR A 393 -6.51 -4.63 23.56
C THR A 393 -5.98 -5.00 24.94
N LEU A 394 -5.59 -6.26 25.13
CA LEU A 394 -5.14 -6.77 26.43
C LEU A 394 -3.61 -6.89 26.45
N GLU A 395 -3.00 -6.46 27.55
CA GLU A 395 -1.59 -6.76 27.82
C GLU A 395 -1.43 -8.19 28.39
N PRO A 396 -0.33 -8.93 28.08
CA PRO A 396 -0.21 -10.36 28.40
C PRO A 396 -0.27 -10.73 29.89
N SER A 397 -0.15 -9.76 30.79
CA SER A 397 -0.15 -9.93 32.26
C SER A 397 -1.47 -9.56 32.94
N GLU A 398 -2.48 -9.07 32.19
CA GLU A 398 -3.70 -8.52 32.79
C GLU A 398 -4.68 -9.59 33.29
N LYS A 399 -4.76 -9.72 34.61
CA LYS A 399 -5.81 -10.48 35.32
C LYS A 399 -7.18 -9.79 35.34
N HIS A 400 -7.30 -8.56 34.84
CA HIS A 400 -8.48 -7.69 34.99
C HIS A 400 -9.23 -7.39 33.68
N GLN A 401 -9.09 -8.27 32.68
CA GLN A 401 -9.70 -8.16 31.34
C GLN A 401 -11.19 -7.79 31.38
N TYR A 402 -11.93 -8.42 32.31
CA TYR A 402 -13.35 -8.14 32.58
C TYR A 402 -13.62 -6.67 32.92
N LYS A 403 -12.80 -6.06 33.79
CA LYS A 403 -13.00 -4.68 34.25
C LYS A 403 -12.74 -3.69 33.13
N ALA A 404 -11.68 -3.92 32.34
CA ALA A 404 -11.35 -3.08 31.19
C ALA A 404 -12.47 -3.14 30.12
N LEU A 405 -12.95 -4.34 29.78
CA LEU A 405 -14.03 -4.53 28.82
C LEU A 405 -15.36 -3.92 29.30
N MET A 406 -15.72 -4.08 30.58
CA MET A 406 -16.92 -3.45 31.13
C MET A 406 -16.83 -1.92 31.16
N GLN A 407 -15.65 -1.35 31.42
CA GLN A 407 -15.44 0.11 31.37
C GLN A 407 -15.55 0.64 29.93
N GLU A 408 -14.96 -0.07 28.96
CA GLU A 408 -15.10 0.24 27.53
C GLU A 408 -16.56 0.22 27.09
N LEU A 409 -17.29 -0.87 27.39
CA LEU A 409 -18.71 -1.03 27.09
C LEU A 409 -19.57 0.09 27.73
N GLN A 410 -19.30 0.45 28.98
CA GLN A 410 -20.03 1.51 29.68
C GLN A 410 -19.78 2.91 29.07
N SER A 411 -18.64 3.14 28.42
CA SER A 411 -18.36 4.40 27.70
C SER A 411 -19.27 4.59 26.47
N TRP A 412 -19.69 3.48 25.84
CA TRP A 412 -20.51 3.49 24.62
C TRP A 412 -22.01 3.31 24.86
N ALA A 413 -22.40 2.54 25.89
CA ALA A 413 -23.78 2.18 26.18
C ALA A 413 -24.35 2.83 27.46
N GLY A 414 -23.55 3.57 28.22
CA GLY A 414 -23.93 4.11 29.53
C GLY A 414 -23.86 3.06 30.64
N PRO A 415 -24.59 3.23 31.76
CA PRO A 415 -24.57 2.27 32.86
C PRO A 415 -25.06 0.88 32.44
N LEU A 416 -24.22 -0.13 32.65
CA LEU A 416 -24.49 -1.53 32.30
C LEU A 416 -24.55 -2.43 33.54
N PRO A 417 -25.38 -3.48 33.55
CA PRO A 417 -25.42 -4.43 34.65
C PRO A 417 -24.07 -5.13 34.80
N ALA A 418 -23.57 -5.22 36.04
CA ALA A 418 -22.29 -5.85 36.35
C ALA A 418 -22.34 -7.40 36.30
N ALA A 419 -23.52 -7.98 36.13
CA ALA A 419 -23.78 -9.40 35.93
C ALA A 419 -24.47 -9.62 34.58
N GLY A 420 -24.16 -10.73 33.90
CA GLY A 420 -24.73 -11.09 32.60
C GLY A 420 -23.73 -11.12 31.45
N LEU A 421 -22.50 -10.62 31.62
CA LEU A 421 -21.43 -10.76 30.63
C LEU A 421 -20.92 -12.22 30.61
N GLN A 422 -21.17 -12.94 29.52
CA GLN A 422 -20.78 -14.33 29.32
C GLN A 422 -19.59 -14.42 28.37
N HIS A 423 -18.60 -15.26 28.65
CA HIS A 423 -17.54 -15.61 27.69
C HIS A 423 -18.07 -16.69 26.73
N LEU A 424 -17.90 -16.49 25.43
CA LEU A 424 -18.39 -17.40 24.38
C LEU A 424 -17.27 -18.25 23.77
N GLY A 425 -16.00 -17.89 23.98
CA GLY A 425 -14.83 -18.56 23.39
C GLY A 425 -13.86 -17.58 22.74
N GLU A 426 -13.09 -18.06 21.75
CA GLU A 426 -12.09 -17.24 21.06
C GLU A 426 -12.15 -17.33 19.53
N VAL A 427 -11.78 -16.23 18.87
CA VAL A 427 -11.66 -16.12 17.41
C VAL A 427 -10.24 -15.64 17.07
N VAL A 428 -9.46 -16.51 16.41
CA VAL A 428 -8.11 -16.16 15.94
C VAL A 428 -8.17 -15.59 14.52
N HIS A 429 -7.53 -14.43 14.33
CA HIS A 429 -7.37 -13.77 13.02
C HIS A 429 -5.89 -13.47 12.74
N ILE A 430 -5.41 -13.85 11.56
CA ILE A 430 -3.99 -13.73 11.18
C ILE A 430 -3.82 -12.66 10.10
N PHE A 431 -3.16 -11.58 10.46
CA PHE A 431 -2.60 -10.58 9.55
C PHE A 431 -1.13 -10.93 9.24
N SER A 432 -0.56 -10.41 8.15
CA SER A 432 0.81 -10.70 7.72
C SER A 432 1.93 -10.37 8.73
N HIS A 433 1.61 -9.60 9.77
CA HIS A 433 2.53 -9.17 10.83
C HIS A 433 1.94 -9.27 12.25
N ILE A 434 0.69 -9.74 12.40
CA ILE A 434 0.00 -9.89 13.70
C ILE A 434 -0.86 -11.16 13.69
N LYS A 435 -0.73 -12.02 14.70
CA LYS A 435 -1.75 -13.01 15.08
C LYS A 435 -2.57 -12.39 16.21
N LEU A 436 -3.83 -12.05 15.94
CA LEU A 436 -4.74 -11.43 16.89
C LEU A 436 -5.76 -12.46 17.36
N THR A 437 -5.78 -12.74 18.66
CA THR A 437 -6.81 -13.55 19.31
C THR A 437 -7.85 -12.64 19.93
N TYR A 438 -9.10 -12.75 19.50
CA TYR A 438 -10.25 -12.11 20.13
C TYR A 438 -10.84 -13.06 21.16
N GLN A 439 -10.86 -12.68 22.44
CA GLN A 439 -11.66 -13.32 23.48
C GLN A 439 -13.07 -12.72 23.42
N VAL A 440 -14.04 -13.54 23.01
CA VAL A 440 -15.39 -13.10 22.67
C VAL A 440 -16.31 -13.24 23.88
N TYR A 441 -17.01 -12.16 24.19
CA TYR A 441 -18.04 -12.10 25.22
C TYR A 441 -19.38 -11.69 24.61
N SER A 442 -20.47 -11.93 25.33
CA SER A 442 -21.80 -11.43 25.01
C SER A 442 -22.48 -10.85 26.26
N LEU A 443 -23.27 -9.81 26.06
CA LEU A 443 -24.13 -9.20 27.07
C LEU A 443 -25.45 -8.78 26.42
N ALA A 444 -26.56 -9.33 26.91
CA ALA A 444 -27.90 -8.97 26.47
C ALA A 444 -28.53 -7.95 27.43
N LEU A 445 -29.11 -6.88 26.88
CA LEU A 445 -29.80 -5.85 27.65
C LEU A 445 -31.30 -6.16 27.73
N GLU A 446 -31.74 -6.61 28.92
CA GLU A 446 -33.14 -6.92 29.20
C GLU A 446 -33.96 -5.65 29.47
N GLY A 447 -34.56 -5.09 28.41
CA GLY A 447 -35.53 -4.01 28.52
C GLY A 447 -36.00 -3.51 27.16
N GLN A 448 -37.14 -2.82 27.14
CA GLN A 448 -37.50 -1.94 26.02
C GLN A 448 -36.84 -0.57 26.23
N THR A 449 -35.50 -0.52 26.20
CA THR A 449 -34.80 0.75 26.18
C THR A 449 -35.09 1.45 24.85
N PRO A 450 -35.56 2.70 24.86
CA PRO A 450 -35.49 3.54 23.66
C PRO A 450 -34.04 3.66 23.21
N VAL A 451 -33.80 3.79 21.90
CA VAL A 451 -32.45 4.10 21.36
C VAL A 451 -32.17 5.61 21.55
N THR A 452 -32.27 6.09 22.79
CA THR A 452 -32.01 7.47 23.18
C THR A 452 -30.50 7.70 23.23
N THR A 453 -30.00 8.36 22.17
CA THR A 453 -28.64 8.89 22.01
C THR A 453 -27.50 7.90 22.22
N THR A 454 -27.01 7.27 21.14
CA THR A 454 -25.66 6.70 21.13
C THR A 454 -24.60 7.81 21.06
N PRO A 455 -23.41 7.63 21.66
CA PRO A 455 -22.28 8.54 21.46
C PRO A 455 -21.84 8.64 19.99
N PRO A 456 -21.22 9.76 19.57
CA PRO A 456 -20.64 9.87 18.23
C PRO A 456 -19.63 8.75 17.97
N GLY A 457 -19.82 8.00 16.89
CA GLY A 457 -19.01 6.81 16.57
C GLY A 457 -19.61 5.48 17.02
N ALA A 458 -20.76 5.45 17.70
CA ALA A 458 -21.50 4.24 18.04
C ALA A 458 -22.88 4.18 17.36
N ARG A 459 -23.29 2.97 16.93
CA ARG A 459 -24.61 2.73 16.32
C ARG A 459 -25.19 1.34 16.65
N TRP A 460 -26.50 1.28 16.86
CA TRP A 460 -27.25 0.03 17.04
C TRP A 460 -27.80 -0.46 15.69
N LEU A 461 -27.25 -1.57 15.19
CA LEU A 461 -27.66 -2.17 13.92
C LEU A 461 -28.58 -3.39 14.14
N THR A 462 -29.53 -3.57 13.25
CA THR A 462 -30.16 -4.88 13.01
C THR A 462 -29.15 -5.87 12.42
N ARG A 463 -29.49 -7.17 12.43
CA ARG A 463 -28.62 -8.21 11.86
C ARG A 463 -28.37 -8.04 10.35
N GLU A 464 -29.33 -7.48 9.62
CA GLU A 464 -29.22 -7.21 8.18
C GLU A 464 -28.27 -6.03 7.88
N GLU A 465 -28.41 -4.93 8.63
CA GLU A 465 -27.47 -3.80 8.57
C GLU A 465 -26.04 -4.22 8.99
N PHE A 466 -25.91 -5.16 9.94
CA PHE A 466 -24.61 -5.72 10.31
C PHE A 466 -23.95 -6.48 9.14
N HIS A 467 -24.70 -7.26 8.37
CA HIS A 467 -24.15 -8.01 7.23
C HIS A 467 -23.64 -7.09 6.11
N THR A 468 -24.29 -5.94 5.90
CA THR A 468 -23.93 -4.91 4.91
C THR A 468 -22.89 -3.90 5.41
N ALA A 469 -22.70 -3.77 6.72
CA ALA A 469 -21.72 -2.86 7.32
C ALA A 469 -20.26 -3.18 6.92
N ALA A 470 -19.44 -2.12 6.89
CA ALA A 470 -17.99 -2.18 6.69
C ALA A 470 -17.27 -2.68 7.96
N VAL A 471 -17.50 -3.95 8.31
CA VAL A 471 -16.84 -4.68 9.41
C VAL A 471 -15.75 -5.61 8.86
N SER A 472 -14.77 -5.95 9.69
CA SER A 472 -13.67 -6.85 9.29
C SER A 472 -14.13 -8.32 9.18
N THR A 473 -13.38 -9.15 8.45
CA THR A 473 -13.60 -10.62 8.39
C THR A 473 -13.31 -11.32 9.72
N ALA A 474 -12.76 -10.61 10.73
CA ALA A 474 -12.70 -11.11 12.10
C ALA A 474 -14.02 -10.87 12.85
N MET A 475 -14.67 -9.72 12.62
CA MET A 475 -15.97 -9.39 13.22
C MET A 475 -17.14 -10.16 12.59
N LYS A 476 -17.00 -10.64 11.34
CA LYS A 476 -18.00 -11.53 10.69
C LYS A 476 -17.89 -13.01 11.11
N LYS A 477 -17.01 -13.34 12.06
CA LYS A 477 -16.85 -14.67 12.66
C LYS A 477 -17.35 -14.65 14.08
#